data_AF-A0A7X2ILL8-F1
#
_entry.id   AF-A0A7X2ILL8-F1
#
_cell.length_a   1.000
_cell.length_b   1.000
_cell.length_c   1.000
_cell.angle_alpha   90.00
_cell.angle_beta   90.00
_cell.angle_gamma   90.00
#
_symmetry.space_group_name_H-M   'P 1'
#
loop_
_entity.id
_entity.type
_entity.pdbx_description
1 polymer ?
#
loop_
_entity_poly.entity_id
_entity_poly.type
_entity_poly.pdbx_seq_one_letter_code
_entity_poly.pdbx_strand_id
1 'polypeptide(L)'
;MTKETLQPDQGEPAKPLMPFRTLLYRFMFFDWLFRDVSAARNLFERHAALQHNKYMSRYLPLYFRRWTVLATFDFGLGFLFERVLQTTVVSACFFTWSCMTMAGMVVIAVAWVFLTFGRMS
;
A
#
# COMPACT_ATOMS: atom_id res chain seq x y z
N MET A 1 18.33 -58.40 1.22
CA MET A 1 19.26 -57.26 1.15
C MET A 1 18.83 -56.41 -0.04
N THR A 2 17.75 -55.66 0.14
CA THR A 2 17.06 -54.94 -0.93
C THR A 2 17.33 -53.46 -0.68
N LYS A 3 18.14 -52.85 -1.54
CA LYS A 3 18.53 -51.44 -1.43
C LYS A 3 17.32 -50.62 -1.88
N GLU A 4 16.53 -50.13 -0.92
CA GLU A 4 15.51 -49.12 -1.19
C GLU A 4 16.22 -47.81 -1.52
N THR A 5 16.28 -47.51 -2.81
CA THR A 5 16.74 -46.25 -3.36
C THR A 5 15.85 -45.12 -2.86
N LEU A 6 16.41 -44.30 -1.96
CA LEU A 6 15.90 -43.00 -1.54
C LEU A 6 15.66 -42.12 -2.79
N GLN A 7 14.41 -41.98 -3.20
CA GLN A 7 14.02 -40.94 -4.16
C GLN A 7 14.21 -39.58 -3.47
N PRO A 8 14.96 -38.63 -4.06
CA PRO A 8 15.03 -37.29 -3.51
C PRO A 8 13.65 -36.65 -3.68
N ASP A 9 13.10 -36.23 -2.55
CA ASP A 9 11.91 -35.38 -2.41
C ASP A 9 11.90 -34.34 -3.53
N GLN A 10 10.92 -34.46 -4.43
CA GLN A 10 10.77 -33.54 -5.55
C GLN A 10 10.50 -32.16 -4.96
N GLY A 11 11.48 -31.27 -5.12
CA GLY A 11 11.49 -29.93 -4.55
C GLY A 11 10.15 -29.24 -4.77
N GLU A 12 9.43 -29.03 -3.67
CA GLU A 12 8.43 -27.98 -3.54
C GLU A 12 8.94 -26.75 -4.33
N PRO A 13 8.18 -26.24 -5.32
CA PRO A 13 8.61 -25.07 -6.06
C PRO A 13 8.87 -23.97 -5.04
N ALA A 14 10.15 -23.61 -4.85
CA ALA A 14 10.56 -22.62 -3.88
C ALA A 14 9.71 -21.38 -4.11
N LYS A 15 8.75 -21.14 -3.20
CA LYS A 15 7.83 -19.99 -3.29
C LYS A 15 8.71 -18.78 -3.54
N PRO A 16 8.57 -18.08 -4.68
CA PRO A 16 9.49 -17.00 -5.00
C PRO A 16 9.46 -16.02 -3.84
N LEU A 17 10.60 -15.91 -3.15
CA LEU A 17 10.79 -15.00 -2.03
C LEU A 17 10.59 -13.60 -2.60
N MET A 18 9.40 -13.03 -2.41
CA MET A 18 9.11 -11.70 -2.88
C MET A 18 10.11 -10.74 -2.22
N PRO A 19 10.78 -9.87 -3.00
CA PRO A 19 11.71 -8.89 -2.44
C PRO A 19 11.00 -8.04 -1.38
N PHE A 20 11.68 -7.75 -0.27
CA PHE A 20 11.11 -6.90 0.80
C PHE A 20 10.59 -5.56 0.27
N ARG A 21 11.29 -4.97 -0.71
CA ARG A 21 10.86 -3.73 -1.40
C ARG A 21 9.52 -3.87 -2.09
N THR A 22 9.27 -5.00 -2.77
CA THR A 22 7.99 -5.28 -3.43
C THR A 22 6.88 -5.47 -2.41
N LEU A 23 7.19 -6.11 -1.29
CA LEU A 23 6.25 -6.26 -0.18
C LEU A 23 5.90 -4.90 0.43
N LEU A 24 6.90 -4.06 0.69
CA LEU A 24 6.72 -2.71 1.21
C LEU A 24 5.91 -1.84 0.25
N TYR A 25 6.21 -1.91 -1.06
CA TYR A 25 5.47 -1.19 -2.08
C TYR A 25 4.00 -1.64 -2.11
N ARG A 26 3.70 -2.94 -2.13
CA ARG A 26 2.31 -3.45 -2.08
C ARG A 26 1.60 -3.16 -0.75
N PHE A 27 2.35 -3.04 0.33
CA PHE A 27 1.83 -2.73 1.65
C PHE A 27 1.46 -1.24 1.78
N MET A 28 2.22 -0.36 1.13
CA MET A 28 2.10 1.09 1.26
C MET A 28 1.31 1.71 0.10
N PHE A 29 1.50 1.21 -1.12
CA PHE A 29 0.85 1.67 -2.35
C PHE A 29 -0.24 0.70 -2.81
N PHE A 30 -1.35 1.29 -3.24
CA PHE A 30 -2.53 0.59 -3.76
C PHE A 30 -2.59 0.62 -5.30
N ASP A 31 -1.60 1.21 -5.97
CA ASP A 31 -1.54 1.35 -7.43
C ASP A 31 -1.69 -0.01 -8.13
N TRP A 32 -1.02 -1.04 -7.61
CA TRP A 32 -1.14 -2.42 -8.13
C TRP A 32 -2.54 -3.03 -7.98
N LEU A 33 -3.36 -2.53 -7.05
CA LEU A 33 -4.71 -3.04 -6.81
C LEU A 33 -5.69 -2.59 -7.90
N PHE A 34 -5.41 -1.47 -8.57
CA PHE A 34 -6.26 -0.92 -9.61
C PHE A 34 -5.70 -1.24 -10.98
N ARG A 35 -6.59 -1.68 -11.87
CA ARG A 35 -6.24 -1.89 -13.27
C ARG A 35 -6.43 -0.57 -14.01
N ASP A 36 -5.43 -0.12 -14.76
CA ASP A 36 -5.56 1.10 -15.56
C ASP A 36 -6.68 0.92 -16.60
N VAL A 37 -7.67 1.80 -16.50
CA VAL A 37 -8.87 1.82 -17.34
C VAL A 37 -8.58 2.51 -18.67
N SER A 38 -7.56 3.37 -18.72
CA SER A 38 -7.18 4.16 -19.89
C SER A 38 -6.41 3.35 -20.93
N ALA A 39 -5.76 2.25 -20.50
CA ALA A 39 -5.05 1.33 -21.38
C ALA A 39 -5.97 0.35 -22.13
N ALA A 40 -7.26 0.28 -21.78
CA ALA A 40 -8.22 -0.62 -22.40
C ALA A 40 -8.64 -0.11 -23.80
N ARG A 41 -8.42 -0.93 -24.83
CA ARG A 41 -8.70 -0.58 -26.23
C ARG A 41 -10.20 -0.70 -26.56
N ASN A 42 -10.95 -1.50 -25.80
CA ASN A 42 -12.36 -1.80 -26.00
C ASN A 42 -13.25 -1.30 -24.84
N LEU A 43 -14.48 -0.86 -25.16
CA LEU A 43 -15.45 -0.38 -24.16
C LEU A 43 -15.84 -1.47 -23.12
N PHE A 44 -15.91 -2.73 -23.54
CA PHE A 44 -16.20 -3.87 -22.67
C PHE A 44 -15.07 -4.16 -21.68
N GLU A 45 -13.82 -4.13 -22.14
CA GLU A 45 -12.64 -4.28 -21.27
C GLU A 45 -12.55 -3.14 -20.26
N ARG A 46 -12.92 -1.93 -20.69
CA ARG A 46 -12.99 -0.74 -19.83
C ARG A 46 -14.03 -0.89 -18.72
N HIS A 47 -15.22 -1.42 -19.04
CA HIS A 47 -16.28 -1.67 -18.05
C HIS A 47 -15.90 -2.79 -17.07
N ALA A 48 -15.29 -3.87 -17.56
CA ALA A 48 -14.79 -4.95 -16.71
C ALA A 48 -13.68 -4.47 -15.75
N ALA A 49 -12.74 -3.65 -16.24
CA ALA A 49 -11.70 -3.03 -15.41
C ALA A 49 -12.31 -2.08 -14.36
N LEU A 50 -13.29 -1.26 -14.72
CA LEU A 50 -13.99 -0.38 -13.78
C LEU A 50 -14.75 -1.15 -12.71
N GLN A 51 -15.47 -2.20 -13.07
CA GLN A 51 -16.22 -3.01 -12.11
C GLN A 51 -15.28 -3.76 -11.15
N HIS A 52 -14.14 -4.25 -11.64
CA HIS A 52 -13.09 -4.84 -10.81
C HIS A 52 -12.49 -3.81 -9.84
N ASN A 53 -12.15 -2.62 -10.32
CA ASN A 53 -11.64 -1.52 -9.52
C ASN A 53 -12.65 -1.09 -8.44
N LYS A 54 -13.95 -1.03 -8.79
CA LYS A 54 -15.03 -0.76 -7.84
C LYS A 54 -15.11 -1.82 -6.74
N TYR A 55 -14.99 -3.10 -7.08
CA TYR A 55 -14.99 -4.17 -6.08
C TYR A 55 -13.77 -4.09 -5.14
N MET A 56 -12.59 -3.82 -5.69
CA MET A 56 -11.35 -3.71 -4.92
C MET A 56 -11.23 -2.43 -4.09
N SER A 57 -12.03 -1.40 -4.38
CA SER A 57 -12.08 -0.15 -3.59
C SER A 57 -12.38 -0.37 -2.10
N ARG A 58 -13.03 -1.50 -1.74
CA ARG A 58 -13.30 -1.88 -0.35
C ARG A 58 -12.03 -2.00 0.51
N TYR A 59 -10.87 -2.23 -0.11
CA TYR A 59 -9.60 -2.36 0.59
C TYR A 59 -8.90 -1.01 0.85
N LEU A 60 -9.27 0.08 0.15
CA LEU A 60 -8.66 1.41 0.36
C LEU A 60 -8.77 1.93 1.79
N PRO A 61 -9.91 1.82 2.51
CA PRO A 61 -10.01 2.22 3.91
C PRO A 61 -9.05 1.47 4.84
N LEU A 62 -8.72 0.21 4.51
CA LEU A 62 -7.72 -0.56 5.26
C LEU A 62 -6.31 0.01 5.07
N TYR A 63 -5.98 0.47 3.86
CA TYR A 63 -4.74 1.20 3.61
C TYR A 63 -4.74 2.54 4.33
N PHE A 64 -5.84 3.30 4.27
CA PHE A 64 -5.97 4.56 5.00
C PHE A 64 -5.70 4.38 6.50
N ARG A 65 -6.25 3.33 7.13
CA ARG A 65 -6.00 3.02 8.55
C ARG A 65 -4.53 2.74 8.88
N ARG A 66 -3.76 2.17 7.95
CA ARG A 66 -2.32 1.94 8.15
C ARG A 66 -1.54 3.26 8.10
N TRP A 67 -1.92 4.12 7.17
CA TRP A 67 -1.32 5.45 7.03
C TRP A 67 -1.69 6.40 8.18
N THR A 68 -2.90 6.29 8.76
CA THR A 68 -3.25 7.07 9.96
C THR A 68 -2.43 6.65 11.18
N VAL A 69 -2.09 5.36 11.31
CA VAL A 69 -1.20 4.88 12.38
C VAL A 69 0.21 5.47 12.20
N LEU A 70 0.74 5.48 10.97
CA LEU A 70 2.01 6.13 10.66
C LEU A 70 1.96 7.63 11.00
N ALA A 71 0.94 8.35 10.55
CA ALA A 71 0.77 9.77 10.86
C ALA A 71 0.66 10.05 12.37
N THR A 72 -0.05 9.19 13.10
CA THR A 72 -0.16 9.30 14.57
C THR A 72 1.17 9.03 15.25
N PHE A 73 1.92 8.04 14.75
CA PHE A 73 3.25 7.72 15.25
C PHE A 73 4.22 8.89 15.01
N ASP A 74 4.21 9.47 13.81
CA ASP A 74 5.05 10.62 13.44
C ASP A 74 4.71 11.86 14.26
N PHE A 75 3.42 12.13 14.48
CA PHE A 75 2.97 13.22 15.33
C PHE A 75 3.35 13.00 16.80
N GLY A 76 3.23 11.76 17.29
CA GLY A 76 3.63 11.36 18.63
C GLY A 76 5.14 11.49 18.84
N LEU A 77 5.95 11.08 17.87
CA LEU A 77 7.39 11.32 17.90
C LEU A 77 7.69 12.81 17.86
N GLY A 78 7.06 13.59 16.98
CA GLY A 78 7.23 15.05 16.91
C GLY A 78 6.97 15.72 18.26
N PHE A 79 5.88 15.34 18.94
CA PHE A 79 5.55 15.84 20.27
C PHE A 79 6.56 15.40 21.34
N LEU A 80 7.02 14.14 21.30
CA LEU A 80 8.03 13.63 22.24
C LEU A 80 9.37 14.36 22.05
N PHE A 81 9.78 14.61 20.80
CA PHE A 81 11.02 15.30 20.48
C PHE A 81 10.97 16.79 20.80
N GLU A 82 9.83 17.46 20.59
CA GLU A 82 9.60 18.83 21.05
C GLU A 82 9.78 18.95 22.58
N ARG A 83 9.28 17.96 23.31
CA ARG A 83 9.40 17.89 24.77
C ARG A 83 10.80 17.53 25.27
N VAL A 84 11.57 16.75 24.53
CA VAL A 84 12.85 16.18 25.00
C VAL A 84 14.07 17.00 24.57
N LEU A 85 14.07 17.63 23.38
CA LEU A 85 15.33 18.07 22.76
C LEU A 85 15.49 19.57 22.45
N GLN A 86 14.45 20.41 22.48
CA GLN A 86 14.52 21.86 22.14
C GLN A 86 15.44 22.19 20.94
N THR A 87 15.58 21.27 19.97
CA THR A 87 16.58 21.37 18.91
C THR A 87 15.89 21.56 17.57
N THR A 88 16.13 22.71 16.93
CA THR A 88 15.51 23.16 15.68
C THR A 88 15.70 22.18 14.51
N VAL A 89 16.82 21.46 14.46
CA VAL A 89 17.13 20.51 13.37
C VAL A 89 16.18 19.30 13.38
N VAL A 90 15.80 18.83 14.57
CA VAL A 90 14.91 17.68 14.71
C VAL A 90 13.50 18.04 14.26
N SER A 91 13.04 19.26 14.57
CA SER A 91 11.76 19.77 14.10
C SER A 91 11.67 19.82 12.57
N ALA A 92 12.76 20.16 11.87
CA ALA A 92 12.79 20.19 10.41
C ALA A 92 12.67 18.79 9.80
N CYS A 93 13.34 17.79 10.37
CA CYS A 93 13.22 16.39 9.92
C CYS A 93 11.82 15.81 10.16
N PHE A 94 11.18 16.13 11.29
CA PHE A 94 9.80 15.70 11.53
C PHE A 94 8.81 16.39 10.61
N PHE A 95 9.06 17.65 10.27
CA PHE A 95 8.20 18.40 9.35
C PHE A 95 8.23 17.80 7.94
N THR A 96 9.41 17.46 7.41
CA THR A 96 9.53 16.82 6.10
C THR A 96 8.89 15.43 6.09
N TRP A 97 9.06 14.67 7.16
CA TRP A 97 8.44 13.35 7.32
C TRP A 97 6.90 13.43 7.40
N SER A 98 6.36 14.37 8.18
CA SER A 98 4.92 14.62 8.30
C SER A 98 4.33 15.09 6.98
N CYS A 99 5.06 15.90 6.20
CA CYS A 99 4.65 16.33 4.88
C CYS A 99 4.53 15.13 3.92
N MET A 100 5.50 14.20 3.95
CA MET A 100 5.47 12.97 3.16
C MET A 100 4.29 12.06 3.53
N THR A 101 4.01 11.88 4.82
CA THR A 101 2.86 11.06 5.27
C THR A 101 1.52 11.71 4.96
N MET A 102 1.43 13.03 5.08
CA MET A 102 0.23 13.79 4.71
C MET A 102 -0.05 13.72 3.21
N ALA A 103 0.96 13.87 2.35
CA ALA A 103 0.81 13.70 0.91
C ALA A 103 0.28 12.29 0.56
N GLY A 104 0.81 11.25 1.19
CA GLY A 104 0.32 9.87 1.03
C GLY A 104 -1.15 9.71 1.45
N MET A 105 -1.55 10.27 2.59
CA MET A 105 -2.95 10.25 3.04
C MET A 105 -3.89 10.96 2.06
N VAL A 106 -3.47 12.10 1.51
CA VAL A 106 -4.27 12.86 0.54
C VAL A 106 -4.50 12.05 -0.73
N VAL A 107 -3.46 11.41 -1.30
CA VAL A 107 -3.60 10.58 -2.51
C VAL A 107 -4.55 9.41 -2.28
N ILE A 108 -4.45 8.73 -1.13
CA ILE A 108 -5.36 7.63 -0.75
C ILE A 108 -6.79 8.14 -0.60
N ALA A 109 -6.98 9.28 0.08
CA ALA A 109 -8.30 9.87 0.30
C ALA A 109 -8.95 10.29 -1.03
N VAL A 110 -8.21 10.97 -1.91
CA VAL A 110 -8.69 11.37 -3.24
C VAL A 110 -9.06 10.14 -4.07
N ALA A 111 -8.22 9.11 -4.11
CA ALA A 111 -8.52 7.87 -4.81
C ALA A 111 -9.78 7.18 -4.25
N TRP A 112 -9.93 7.13 -2.93
CA TRP A 112 -11.10 6.57 -2.27
C TRP A 112 -12.38 7.36 -2.55
N VAL A 113 -12.32 8.70 -2.50
CA VAL A 113 -13.43 9.60 -2.83
C VAL A 113 -13.84 9.38 -4.28
N PHE A 114 -12.91 9.42 -5.23
CA PHE A 114 -13.20 9.20 -6.65
C PHE A 114 -13.90 7.86 -6.90
N LEU A 115 -13.41 6.78 -6.29
CA LEU A 115 -13.97 5.44 -6.46
C LEU A 115 -15.31 5.25 -5.72
N THR A 116 -15.50 5.94 -4.60
CA THR A 116 -16.74 5.87 -3.82
C THR A 116 -17.85 6.70 -4.45
N PHE A 117 -17.56 7.92 -4.91
CA PHE A 117 -18.53 8.74 -5.64
C PHE A 117 -18.80 8.19 -7.04
N GLY A 118 -17.79 7.62 -7.72
CA GLY A 118 -17.99 6.86 -8.95
C GLY A 118 -18.78 5.55 -8.78
N ARG A 119 -19.09 5.13 -7.54
CA ARG A 119 -20.00 4.02 -7.23
C ARG A 119 -21.47 4.48 -7.11
N MET A 120 -21.72 5.78 -6.94
CA MET A 120 -23.07 6.36 -6.80
C MET A 120 -23.61 6.97 -8.10
N SER A 121 -22.77 7.09 -9.14
CA SER A 121 -23.18 7.42 -10.52
C SER A 121 -23.13 6.18 -11.42
#